data_AF-A0A1C3UD45-F1
#
_entry.id   AF-A0A1C3UD45-F1
#
_cell.length_a   1.000
_cell.length_b   1.000
_cell.length_c   1.000
_cell.angle_alpha   90.00
_cell.angle_beta   90.00
_cell.angle_gamma   90.00
#
_symmetry.space_group_name_H-M   'P 1'
#
loop_
_entity.id
_entity.type
_entity.pdbx_description
1 polymer ?
#
loop_
_entity_poly.entity_id
_entity_poly.type
_entity_poly.pdbx_seq_one_letter_code
_entity_poly.pdbx_strand_id
1 'polypeptide(L)'
;MSLNIVVETIEGFEHPAWDAVRHGPDRMIAAILTSLPSIEIRDYEGDQLLRPANFTLWRNAAPDDSEARSRYLELMKILETEPNYWLHLSY
;
A
#
# COMPACT_ATOMS: atom_id res chain seq x y z
N MET A 1 -11.19 11.76 5.96
CA MET A 1 -11.22 10.30 6.14
C MET A 1 -9.80 9.83 5.94
N SER A 2 -9.30 9.04 6.87
CA SER A 2 -7.98 8.45 6.80
C SER A 2 -8.18 6.96 6.57
N LEU A 3 -7.38 6.37 5.69
CA LEU A 3 -7.50 4.95 5.32
C LEU A 3 -6.37 4.17 5.98
N ASN A 4 -6.69 3.00 6.50
CA ASN A 4 -5.69 2.04 6.94
C ASN A 4 -5.06 1.44 5.68
N ILE A 5 -3.73 1.38 5.67
CA ILE A 5 -2.98 0.75 4.59
C ILE A 5 -2.53 -0.61 5.12
N VAL A 6 -3.15 -1.66 4.62
CA VAL A 6 -2.81 -3.05 4.93
C VAL A 6 -2.04 -3.63 3.75
N VAL A 7 -1.02 -4.44 4.03
CA VAL A 7 -0.31 -5.22 3.01
C VAL A 7 -0.63 -6.67 3.26
N GLU A 8 -1.31 -7.32 2.32
CA GLU A 8 -1.79 -8.68 2.49
C GLU A 8 -1.75 -9.48 1.20
N THR A 9 -1.79 -10.80 1.30
CA THR A 9 -2.00 -11.68 0.14
C THR A 9 -3.46 -11.67 -0.29
N ILE A 10 -3.74 -12.20 -1.48
CA ILE A 10 -5.13 -12.41 -1.98
C ILE A 10 -5.97 -13.30 -1.03
N GLU A 11 -5.30 -14.10 -0.20
CA GLU A 11 -5.92 -15.00 0.77
C GLU A 11 -6.17 -14.32 2.13
N GLY A 12 -5.84 -13.03 2.28
CA GLY A 12 -6.03 -12.26 3.51
C GLY A 12 -4.91 -12.44 4.55
N PHE A 13 -3.73 -12.93 4.15
CA PHE A 13 -2.59 -13.03 5.07
C PHE A 13 -1.82 -11.71 5.10
N GLU A 14 -1.87 -11.00 6.23
CA GLU A 14 -1.13 -9.76 6.45
C GLU A 14 0.40 -9.97 6.44
N HIS A 15 1.12 -8.99 5.93
CA HIS A 15 2.57 -9.01 5.86
C HIS A 15 3.19 -8.77 7.26
N PRO A 16 4.07 -9.66 7.75
CA PRO A 16 4.54 -9.63 9.15
C PRO A 16 5.38 -8.39 9.50
N ALA A 17 5.97 -7.72 8.50
CA ALA A 17 6.73 -6.49 8.70
C ALA A 17 5.92 -5.21 8.48
N TRP A 18 4.69 -5.32 7.96
CA TRP A 18 3.83 -4.16 7.69
C TRP A 18 2.61 -4.24 8.62
N ASP A 19 2.76 -3.66 9.80
CA ASP A 19 1.73 -3.67 10.83
C ASP A 19 0.78 -2.46 10.65
N ALA A 20 -0.47 -2.71 10.28
CA ALA A 20 -1.49 -1.68 10.11
C ALA A 20 -1.78 -0.92 11.42
N VAL A 21 -1.51 -1.49 12.60
CA VAL A 21 -1.62 -0.80 13.90
C VAL A 21 -0.48 0.20 14.10
N ARG A 22 0.71 -0.06 13.53
CA ARG A 22 1.87 0.86 13.56
C ARG A 22 1.86 1.88 12.44
N HIS A 23 1.32 1.54 11.27
CA HIS A 23 1.31 2.41 10.09
C HIS A 23 -0.02 3.14 9.86
N GLY A 24 -1.09 2.70 10.51
CA GLY A 24 -2.28 3.45 10.86
C GLY A 24 -2.99 4.21 9.72
N PRO A 25 -3.98 5.04 10.10
CA PRO A 25 -4.74 5.86 9.17
C PRO A 25 -3.87 6.99 8.57
N ASP A 26 -3.11 6.70 7.51
CA ASP A 26 -2.23 7.66 6.83
C ASP A 26 -2.96 8.30 5.63
N ARG A 27 -3.56 9.46 5.88
CA ARG A 27 -4.28 10.23 4.84
C ARG A 27 -3.36 10.66 3.69
N MET A 28 -2.08 10.91 3.96
CA MET A 28 -1.14 11.41 2.96
C MET A 28 -0.74 10.30 2.01
N ILE A 29 -0.29 9.17 2.56
CA ILE A 29 0.09 8.01 1.75
C ILE A 29 -1.13 7.48 1.00
N ALA A 30 -2.28 7.34 1.65
CA ALA A 30 -3.48 6.86 0.98
C ALA A 30 -3.93 7.78 -0.18
N ALA A 31 -3.80 9.10 -0.03
CA ALA A 31 -4.10 10.04 -1.12
C ALA A 31 -3.13 9.89 -2.30
N ILE A 32 -1.84 9.64 -2.04
CA ILE A 32 -0.86 9.34 -3.08
C ILE A 32 -1.24 8.05 -3.80
N LEU A 33 -1.43 6.95 -3.06
CA LEU A 33 -1.74 5.63 -3.61
C LEU A 33 -2.99 5.64 -4.50
N THR A 34 -4.04 6.36 -4.10
CA THR A 34 -5.30 6.46 -4.87
C THR A 34 -5.22 7.41 -6.06
N SER A 35 -4.16 8.23 -6.18
CA SER A 35 -3.94 9.16 -7.29
C SER A 35 -3.08 8.60 -8.42
N LEU A 36 -2.40 7.46 -8.17
CA LEU A 36 -1.45 6.88 -9.10
C LEU A 36 -2.05 5.67 -9.83
N PRO A 37 -1.61 5.36 -11.06
CA PRO A 37 -2.05 4.16 -11.76
C PRO A 37 -1.74 2.87 -10.99
N SER A 38 -2.79 2.11 -10.68
CA SER A 38 -2.75 0.81 -10.00
C SER A 38 -3.25 -0.31 -10.90
N ILE A 39 -2.75 -1.51 -10.64
CA ILE A 39 -3.42 -2.77 -10.99
C ILE A 39 -4.36 -3.07 -9.85
N GLU A 40 -5.59 -3.44 -10.19
CA GLU A 40 -6.64 -3.70 -9.21
C GLU A 40 -7.20 -5.11 -9.42
N ILE A 41 -7.35 -5.83 -8.33
CA ILE A 41 -8.04 -7.13 -8.29
C ILE A 41 -9.03 -7.13 -7.14
N ARG A 42 -9.85 -8.18 -7.08
CA ARG A 42 -10.66 -8.47 -5.90
C ARG A 42 -10.14 -9.70 -5.21
N ASP A 43 -10.12 -9.67 -3.88
CA ASP A 43 -9.83 -10.84 -3.06
C ASP A 43 -11.04 -11.81 -3.03
N TYR A 44 -11.00 -12.82 -2.16
CA TYR A 44 -12.10 -13.78 -2.00
C TYR A 44 -13.35 -13.18 -1.33
N GLU A 45 -13.20 -12.16 -0.48
CA GLU A 45 -14.32 -11.48 0.19
C GLU A 45 -14.96 -10.38 -0.69
N GLY A 46 -14.31 -10.05 -1.81
CA GLY A 46 -14.76 -9.07 -2.79
C GLY A 46 -14.17 -7.67 -2.57
N ASP A 47 -13.25 -7.53 -1.62
CA ASP A 47 -12.48 -6.34 -1.29
C ASP A 47 -11.46 -6.01 -2.38
N GLN A 48 -11.21 -4.72 -2.54
CA GLN A 48 -10.35 -4.21 -3.60
C GLN A 48 -8.90 -4.23 -3.14
N LEU A 49 -8.09 -5.00 -3.86
CA LEU A 49 -6.65 -5.07 -3.69
C LEU A 49 -5.95 -4.28 -4.79
N LEU A 50 -4.94 -3.52 -4.41
CA LEU A 50 -4.21 -2.58 -5.27
C LEU A 50 -2.74 -2.94 -5.33
N ARG A 51 -2.12 -2.70 -6.49
CA ARG A 51 -0.67 -2.82 -6.68
C ARG A 51 -0.17 -1.78 -7.69
N PRO A 52 1.10 -1.33 -7.62
CA PRO A 52 1.62 -0.39 -8.60
C PRO A 52 1.55 -0.94 -10.01
N ALA A 53 0.94 -0.20 -10.94
CA ALA A 53 1.08 -0.50 -12.37
C ALA A 53 2.49 -0.12 -12.88
N ASN A 54 3.15 0.83 -12.22
CA ASN A 54 4.52 1.25 -12.51
C ASN A 54 5.24 1.67 -11.22
N PHE A 55 6.17 0.83 -10.77
CA PHE A 55 6.94 1.07 -9.54
C PHE A 55 7.81 2.32 -9.60
N THR A 56 8.40 2.66 -10.75
CA THR A 56 9.21 3.87 -10.91
C THR A 56 8.38 5.12 -10.67
N LEU A 57 7.16 5.17 -11.23
CA LEU A 57 6.25 6.28 -11.06
C LEU A 57 5.81 6.40 -9.60
N TRP A 58 5.51 5.29 -8.95
CA TRP A 58 5.14 5.28 -7.54
C TRP A 58 6.28 5.73 -6.64
N ARG A 59 7.53 5.28 -6.86
CA ARG A 59 8.68 5.75 -6.08
C ARG A 59 8.91 7.25 -6.20
N ASN A 60 8.69 7.82 -7.39
CA ASN A 60 8.86 9.26 -7.63
C ASN A 60 7.78 10.11 -6.96
N ALA A 61 6.65 9.50 -6.57
CA ALA A 61 5.55 10.16 -5.88
C ALA A 61 5.68 10.11 -4.34
N ALA A 62 6.81 9.65 -3.80
CA ALA A 62 7.02 9.60 -2.36
C ALA A 62 6.89 11.01 -1.74
N PRO A 63 6.22 11.13 -0.57
CA PRO A 63 6.00 12.43 0.05
C PRO A 63 7.32 13.11 0.47
N ASP A 64 7.27 14.44 0.66
CA ASP A 64 8.44 15.22 1.09
C ASP A 64 8.73 15.08 2.58
N ASP A 65 7.71 14.77 3.39
CA ASP A 65 7.88 14.51 4.81
C ASP A 65 8.77 13.29 5.04
N SER A 66 9.86 13.44 5.80
CA SER A 66 10.90 12.42 5.91
C SER A 66 10.38 11.10 6.51
N GLU A 67 9.45 11.17 7.46
CA GLU A 67 8.91 9.99 8.13
C GLU A 67 7.93 9.26 7.21
N ALA A 68 6.97 9.98 6.63
CA ALA A 68 6.04 9.44 5.65
C ALA A 68 6.76 8.90 4.41
N ARG A 69 7.83 9.56 3.96
CA ARG A 69 8.66 9.13 2.84
C ARG A 69 9.32 7.79 3.14
N SER A 70 9.86 7.64 4.35
CA SER A 70 10.55 6.41 4.75
C SER A 70 9.58 5.23 4.79
N ARG A 71 8.39 5.42 5.39
CA ARG A 71 7.31 4.42 5.38
C ARG A 71 6.83 4.09 3.97
N TYR A 72 6.62 5.11 3.14
CA TYR A 72 6.19 4.92 1.75
C TYR A 72 7.21 4.11 0.95
N LEU A 73 8.51 4.40 1.10
CA LEU A 73 9.56 3.66 0.41
C LEU A 73 9.71 2.22 0.92
N GLU A 74 9.45 1.98 2.21
CA GLU A 74 9.37 0.64 2.78
C GLU A 74 8.20 -0.15 2.16
N LEU A 75 7.02 0.47 2.03
CA LEU A 75 5.87 -0.11 1.34
C LEU A 75 6.23 -0.50 -0.10
N MET A 76 6.86 0.41 -0.85
CA MET A 76 7.28 0.14 -2.22
C MET A 76 8.27 -1.01 -2.29
N LYS A 77 9.21 -1.07 -1.35
CA LYS A 77 10.18 -2.16 -1.29
C LYS A 77 9.49 -3.51 -1.10
N ILE A 78 8.55 -3.62 -0.15
CA ILE A 78 7.80 -4.87 0.09
C ILE A 78 7.08 -5.31 -1.19
N LEU A 79 6.34 -4.40 -1.82
CA LEU A 79 5.60 -4.70 -3.04
C LEU A 79 6.53 -5.08 -4.21
N GLU A 80 7.72 -4.50 -4.32
CA GLU A 80 8.71 -4.87 -5.34
C GLU A 80 9.32 -6.25 -5.10
N THR A 81 9.64 -6.59 -3.84
CA THR A 81 10.33 -7.83 -3.51
C THR A 81 9.40 -9.02 -3.35
N GLU A 82 8.13 -8.78 -3.03
CA GLU A 82 7.18 -9.84 -2.68
C GLU A 82 5.93 -9.77 -3.58
N PRO A 83 5.92 -10.49 -4.72
CA PRO A 83 4.89 -10.36 -5.74
C PRO A 83 3.49 -10.86 -5.32
N ASN A 84 3.42 -11.63 -4.23
CA ASN A 84 2.17 -12.19 -3.73
C ASN A 84 1.39 -11.21 -2.83
N TYR A 85 2.02 -10.12 -2.40
CA TYR A 85 1.38 -9.11 -1.55
C TYR A 85 0.79 -7.96 -2.35
N TRP A 86 -0.31 -7.45 -1.83
CA TRP A 86 -1.14 -6.39 -2.38
C TRP A 86 -1.48 -5.39 -1.28
N LEU A 87 -1.91 -4.20 -1.70
CA LEU A 87 -2.41 -3.17 -0.81
C LEU A 87 -3.91 -3.30 -0.65
N HIS A 88 -4.38 -3.29 0.58
CA HIS A 88 -5.78 -3.14 0.92
C HIS A 88 -5.95 -1.81 1.67
N LEU A 89 -6.82 -0.95 1.14
CA LEU A 89 -7.19 0.33 1.75
C LEU A 89 -8.54 0.19 2.47
N SER A 90 -8.53 0.04 3.78
CA SER A 90 -9.73 -0.09 4.60
C SER A 90 -10.05 1.20 5.38
N TYR A 91 -11.33 1.39 5.71
CA TYR A 91 -11.84 2.57 6.44
C TYR A 91 -11.76 2.40 7.96
#